data_AF-A0A7X6NTL4-F1
#
_entry.id   AF-A0A7X6NTL4-F1
#
_cell.length_a   1.000
_cell.length_b   1.000
_cell.length_c   1.000
_cell.angle_alpha   90.00
_cell.angle_beta   90.00
_cell.angle_gamma   90.00
#
_symmetry.space_group_name_H-M   'P 1'
#
loop_
_entity.id
_entity.type
_entity.pdbx_description
1 polymer ?
#
loop_
_entity_poly.entity_id
_entity_poly.type
_entity_poly.pdbx_seq_one_letter_code
_entity_poly.pdbx_strand_id
1 'polypeptide(L)'
;LVARSEDYDPDWLVGRIGQAAVASGQFEGLLRAINSVLPGVFLSPSAHFWLAQAYEGLSDQTGKERELAIAGLVTAKLLGSGDGTEGRPYRVLMIQDEYDIVAALGEVPHATQLVRSEGRVCDVVHCDEKSYWFELEWWPRDSDGDQSGATSKPK
;
A
#
# COMPACT_ATOMS: atom_id res chain seq x y z
N LEU A 1 5.45 16.04 -10.83
CA LEU A 1 5.56 14.71 -11.45
C LEU A 1 6.84 14.07 -10.92
N VAL A 2 6.77 13.38 -9.79
CA VAL A 2 7.92 12.68 -9.18
C VAL A 2 7.74 11.21 -9.55
N ALA A 3 8.19 10.84 -10.75
CA ALA A 3 7.98 9.49 -11.29
C ALA A 3 9.29 8.85 -11.80
N ARG A 4 10.47 9.41 -11.48
CA ARG A 4 11.76 8.92 -11.98
C ARG A 4 12.94 9.24 -11.05
N SER A 5 12.99 8.59 -9.88
CA SER A 5 14.29 8.34 -9.23
C SER A 5 14.38 6.86 -8.90
N GLU A 6 15.57 6.29 -9.03
CA GLU A 6 15.87 4.89 -8.68
C GLU A 6 15.59 4.56 -7.18
N ASP A 7 15.33 5.59 -6.37
CA ASP A 7 15.09 5.55 -4.92
C ASP A 7 13.69 6.04 -4.45
N TYR A 8 12.65 6.07 -5.30
CA TYR A 8 11.32 6.52 -4.85
C TYR A 8 10.62 5.44 -3.99
N ASP A 9 10.42 5.76 -2.71
CA ASP A 9 9.68 4.93 -1.76
C ASP A 9 8.90 5.80 -0.75
N PRO A 10 7.56 5.90 -0.88
CA PRO A 10 6.76 6.71 0.03
C PRO A 10 6.20 5.95 1.25
N ASP A 11 6.19 4.60 1.29
CA ASP A 11 5.47 3.82 2.32
C ASP A 11 6.17 2.51 2.79
N TRP A 12 7.27 2.07 2.16
CA TRP A 12 8.12 0.96 2.63
C TRP A 12 8.86 1.31 3.94
N LEU A 13 8.58 2.45 4.58
CA LEU A 13 9.16 2.85 5.85
C LEU A 13 8.84 1.83 6.95
N VAL A 14 7.59 1.39 7.08
CA VAL A 14 7.22 0.39 8.09
C VAL A 14 7.87 -0.96 7.76
N GLY A 15 7.91 -1.33 6.47
CA GLY A 15 8.66 -2.46 5.93
C GLY A 15 10.13 -2.47 6.31
N ARG A 16 10.85 -1.41 5.95
CA ARG A 16 12.31 -1.26 6.19
C ARG A 16 12.64 -1.10 7.67
N ILE A 17 11.89 -0.27 8.41
CA ILE A 17 12.07 -0.13 9.87
C ILE A 17 11.81 -1.47 10.54
N GLY A 18 10.74 -2.16 10.15
CA GLY A 18 10.41 -3.48 10.66
C GLY A 18 11.52 -4.48 10.43
N GLN A 19 11.99 -4.61 9.19
CA GLN A 19 13.07 -5.53 8.83
C GLN A 19 14.36 -5.23 9.59
N ALA A 20 14.78 -3.96 9.64
CA ALA A 20 15.99 -3.55 10.34
C ALA A 20 15.89 -3.76 11.86
N ALA A 21 14.73 -3.45 12.46
CA ALA A 21 14.49 -3.64 13.87
C ALA A 21 14.47 -5.12 14.26
N VAL A 22 13.82 -5.98 13.45
CA VAL A 22 13.83 -7.44 13.66
C VAL A 22 15.24 -7.99 13.53
N ALA A 23 15.98 -7.60 12.49
CA ALA A 23 17.37 -8.05 12.29
C ALA A 23 18.30 -7.63 13.45
N SER A 24 18.00 -6.52 14.11
CA SER A 24 18.80 -5.96 15.21
C SER A 24 18.24 -6.27 16.60
N GLY A 25 17.14 -7.04 16.70
CA GLY A 25 16.47 -7.35 17.97
C GLY A 25 15.82 -6.14 18.68
N GLN A 26 15.57 -5.04 17.98
CA GLN A 26 15.03 -3.79 18.55
C GLN A 26 13.50 -3.78 18.61
N PHE A 27 12.91 -4.82 19.21
CA PHE A 27 11.46 -5.05 19.19
C PHE A 27 10.65 -3.99 19.93
N GLU A 28 11.12 -3.51 21.09
CA GLU A 28 10.44 -2.42 21.79
C GLU A 28 10.46 -1.10 21.00
N GLY A 29 11.56 -0.86 20.27
CA GLY A 29 11.69 0.29 19.39
C GLY A 29 10.67 0.22 18.25
N LEU A 30 10.50 -0.96 17.65
CA LEU A 30 9.51 -1.21 16.63
C LEU A 30 8.07 -0.99 17.13
N LEU A 31 7.73 -1.52 18.31
CA LEU A 31 6.42 -1.27 18.94
C LEU A 31 6.17 0.23 19.14
N ARG A 32 7.14 0.97 19.68
CA ARG A 32 6.99 2.43 19.88
C ARG A 32 6.84 3.18 18.57
N ALA A 33 7.59 2.80 17.53
CA ALA A 33 7.55 3.44 16.23
C ALA A 33 6.21 3.24 15.52
N ILE A 34 5.64 2.03 15.56
CA ILE A 34 4.33 1.79 14.94
C ILE A 34 3.21 2.43 15.75
N ASN A 35 3.26 2.35 17.09
CA ASN A 35 2.24 2.98 17.94
C ASN A 35 2.20 4.51 17.82
N SER A 36 3.32 5.17 17.47
CA SER A 36 3.34 6.63 17.32
C SER A 36 2.67 7.13 16.04
N VAL A 37 2.48 6.27 15.05
CA VAL A 37 1.78 6.58 13.80
C VAL A 37 0.34 6.07 13.78
N LEU A 38 -0.12 5.42 14.86
CA LEU A 38 -1.55 5.15 15.04
C LEU A 38 -2.32 6.46 15.29
N PRO A 39 -3.58 6.57 14.79
CA PRO A 39 -4.34 5.53 14.08
C PRO A 39 -4.08 5.46 12.56
N GLY A 40 -3.14 6.23 12.02
CA GLY A 40 -2.92 6.39 10.57
C GLY A 40 -2.59 5.09 9.82
N VAL A 41 -1.95 4.12 10.48
CA VAL A 41 -1.62 2.80 9.92
C VAL A 41 -2.52 1.67 10.43
N PHE A 42 -3.65 2.00 11.07
CA PHE A 42 -4.54 0.99 11.67
C PHE A 42 -5.16 0.04 10.64
N LEU A 43 -5.30 0.47 9.38
CA LEU A 43 -5.79 -0.37 8.29
C LEU A 43 -4.66 -0.87 7.38
N SER A 44 -3.41 -0.88 7.85
CA SER A 44 -2.27 -1.44 7.11
C SER A 44 -1.98 -2.87 7.58
N PRO A 45 -2.16 -3.89 6.72
CA PRO A 45 -1.76 -5.26 7.04
C PRO A 45 -0.29 -5.39 7.45
N SER A 46 0.61 -4.71 6.73
CA SER A 46 2.04 -4.74 7.02
C SER A 46 2.38 -4.17 8.39
N ALA A 47 1.74 -3.08 8.83
CA ALA A 47 1.93 -2.56 10.18
C ALA A 47 1.60 -3.61 11.26
N HIS A 48 0.49 -4.31 11.11
CA HIS A 48 0.10 -5.39 12.01
C HIS A 48 1.04 -6.60 11.95
N PHE A 49 1.55 -6.95 10.77
CA PHE A 49 2.58 -7.98 10.65
C PHE A 49 3.85 -7.61 11.43
N TRP A 50 4.33 -6.37 11.33
CA TRP A 50 5.52 -5.94 12.07
C TRP A 50 5.30 -5.84 13.58
N LEU A 51 4.10 -5.45 14.02
CA LEU A 51 3.73 -5.55 15.43
C LEU A 51 3.76 -7.01 15.92
N ALA A 52 3.25 -7.95 15.12
CA ALA A 52 3.31 -9.37 15.46
C ALA A 52 4.76 -9.88 15.60
N GLN A 53 5.66 -9.49 14.68
CA GLN A 53 7.08 -9.81 14.77
C GLN A 53 7.74 -9.21 16.01
N ALA A 54 7.35 -7.99 16.41
CA ALA A 54 7.83 -7.35 17.62
C ALA A 54 7.36 -8.09 18.88
N TYR A 55 6.08 -8.46 18.95
CA TYR A 55 5.54 -9.24 20.06
C TYR A 55 6.18 -10.63 20.17
N GLU A 56 6.41 -11.30 19.03
CA GLU A 56 7.16 -12.56 18.99
C GLU A 56 8.56 -12.40 19.57
N GLY A 57 9.30 -11.37 19.14
CA GLY A 57 10.63 -11.06 19.65
C GLY A 57 10.68 -10.74 21.15
N LEU A 58 9.57 -10.31 21.73
CA LEU A 58 9.39 -10.05 23.17
C LEU A 58 8.76 -11.23 23.93
N SER A 59 8.60 -12.40 23.28
CA SER A 59 7.95 -13.59 23.85
C SER A 59 6.50 -13.37 24.29
N ASP A 60 5.80 -12.38 23.70
CA ASP A 60 4.37 -12.14 23.91
C ASP A 60 3.54 -12.82 22.81
N GLN A 61 3.18 -14.07 23.05
CA GLN A 61 2.43 -14.87 22.08
C GLN A 61 0.99 -14.35 21.87
N THR A 62 0.36 -13.82 22.92
CA THR A 62 -1.01 -13.26 22.82
C THR A 62 -1.02 -11.99 21.98
N GLY A 63 -0.03 -11.10 22.17
CA GLY A 63 0.17 -9.94 21.31
C GLY A 63 0.39 -10.32 19.86
N LYS A 64 1.27 -11.29 19.59
CA LYS A 64 1.52 -11.80 18.24
C LYS A 64 0.23 -12.30 17.56
N GLU A 65 -0.52 -13.20 18.20
CA GLU A 65 -1.72 -13.80 17.63
C GLU A 65 -2.80 -12.76 17.32
N ARG A 66 -2.97 -11.79 18.22
CA ARG A 66 -3.90 -10.68 18.01
C ARG A 66 -3.53 -9.89 16.75
N GLU A 67 -2.28 -9.48 16.61
CA GLU A 67 -1.87 -8.64 15.49
C GLU A 67 -1.90 -9.41 14.15
N LEU A 68 -1.56 -10.70 14.15
CA LEU A 68 -1.76 -11.55 12.96
C LEU A 68 -3.24 -11.70 12.57
N ALA A 69 -4.14 -11.82 13.55
CA ALA A 69 -5.57 -11.89 13.28
C ALA A 69 -6.07 -10.59 12.64
N ILE A 70 -5.60 -9.44 13.12
CA ILE A 70 -5.94 -8.14 12.53
C ILE A 70 -5.35 -8.01 11.12
N ALA A 71 -4.07 -8.33 10.92
CA ALA A 71 -3.44 -8.32 9.61
C ALA A 71 -4.25 -9.13 8.59
N GLY A 72 -4.64 -10.36 8.95
CA GLY A 72 -5.46 -11.22 8.09
C GLY A 72 -6.83 -10.64 7.75
N LEU A 73 -7.51 -10.00 8.72
CA LEU A 73 -8.79 -9.34 8.48
C LEU A 73 -8.65 -8.15 7.52
N VAL A 74 -7.62 -7.35 7.69
CA VAL A 74 -7.37 -6.18 6.82
C VAL A 74 -6.99 -6.63 5.41
N THR A 75 -6.07 -7.59 5.26
CA THR A 75 -5.73 -8.19 3.95
C THR A 75 -6.97 -8.75 3.25
N ALA A 76 -7.84 -9.48 3.97
CA ALA A 76 -9.07 -10.02 3.40
C ALA A 76 -10.03 -8.93 2.92
N LYS A 77 -10.08 -7.78 3.60
CA LYS A 77 -10.88 -6.63 3.16
C LYS A 77 -10.32 -5.97 1.91
N LEU A 78 -9.02 -5.75 1.86
CA LEU A 78 -8.34 -5.20 0.69
C LEU A 78 -8.53 -6.11 -0.54
N LEU A 79 -8.25 -7.40 -0.42
CA LEU A 79 -8.44 -8.38 -1.50
C LEU A 79 -9.92 -8.57 -1.89
N GLY A 80 -10.86 -8.33 -0.98
CA GLY A 80 -12.29 -8.41 -1.25
C GLY A 80 -12.86 -7.20 -2.01
N SER A 81 -12.11 -6.11 -2.12
CA SER A 81 -12.56 -4.86 -2.75
C SER A 81 -12.69 -4.95 -4.28
N GLY A 82 -11.91 -5.83 -4.90
CA GLY A 82 -11.85 -6.00 -6.35
C GLY A 82 -11.22 -7.33 -6.75
N ASP A 83 -10.86 -7.45 -8.03
CA ASP A 83 -10.07 -8.58 -8.56
C ASP A 83 -8.76 -8.14 -9.22
N GLY A 84 -8.44 -6.84 -9.14
CA GLY A 84 -7.20 -6.28 -9.66
C GLY A 84 -7.19 -6.06 -11.17
N THR A 85 -8.32 -6.29 -11.87
CA THR A 85 -8.47 -5.94 -13.29
C THR A 85 -8.90 -4.49 -13.47
N GLU A 86 -8.74 -3.92 -14.67
CA GLU A 86 -9.23 -2.57 -15.00
C GLU A 86 -10.74 -2.41 -14.76
N GLY A 87 -11.52 -3.47 -15.03
CA GLY A 87 -12.97 -3.49 -14.83
C GLY A 87 -13.37 -3.52 -13.36
N ARG A 88 -12.53 -4.08 -12.49
CA ARG A 88 -12.79 -4.20 -11.06
C ARG A 88 -11.48 -4.06 -10.25
N PRO A 89 -10.90 -2.85 -10.22
CA PRO A 89 -9.64 -2.62 -9.54
C PRO A 89 -9.79 -2.88 -8.04
N TYR A 90 -8.69 -3.21 -7.37
CA TYR A 90 -8.66 -3.13 -5.92
C TYR A 90 -8.85 -1.68 -5.48
N ARG A 91 -9.50 -1.46 -4.36
CA ARG A 91 -9.69 -0.12 -3.79
C ARG A 91 -8.76 0.03 -2.61
N VAL A 92 -7.98 1.08 -2.65
CA VAL A 92 -6.96 1.36 -1.65
C VAL A 92 -7.29 2.65 -0.92
N LEU A 93 -6.77 2.80 0.30
CA LEU A 93 -6.84 4.03 1.11
C LEU A 93 -5.48 4.70 1.26
N MET A 94 -4.40 3.96 1.00
CA MET A 94 -3.03 4.46 0.94
C MET A 94 -2.21 3.66 -0.08
N ILE A 95 -1.10 4.22 -0.53
CA ILE A 95 -0.20 3.58 -1.50
C ILE A 95 0.33 2.24 -0.94
N GLN A 96 0.60 2.16 0.38
CA GLN A 96 1.01 0.91 1.03
C GLN A 96 0.05 -0.27 0.80
N ASP A 97 -1.27 -0.02 0.66
CA ASP A 97 -2.24 -1.09 0.45
C ASP A 97 -1.98 -1.83 -0.87
N GLU A 98 -1.49 -1.13 -1.90
CA GLU A 98 -1.14 -1.71 -3.19
C GLU A 98 -0.06 -2.77 -3.02
N TYR A 99 1.00 -2.43 -2.28
CA TYR A 99 2.11 -3.34 -2.00
C TYR A 99 1.70 -4.48 -1.07
N ASP A 100 0.85 -4.22 -0.08
CA ASP A 100 0.34 -5.25 0.82
C ASP A 100 -0.52 -6.27 0.06
N ILE A 101 -1.30 -5.83 -0.94
CA ILE A 101 -2.04 -6.70 -1.85
C ILE A 101 -1.10 -7.50 -2.76
N VAL A 102 -0.15 -6.83 -3.44
CA VAL A 102 0.79 -7.49 -4.36
C VAL A 102 1.62 -8.55 -3.63
N ALA A 103 2.11 -8.24 -2.43
CA ALA A 103 2.82 -9.19 -1.58
C ALA A 103 1.92 -10.36 -1.15
N ALA A 104 0.66 -10.10 -0.77
CA ALA A 104 -0.29 -11.16 -0.41
C ALA A 104 -0.64 -12.08 -1.59
N LEU A 105 -0.56 -11.58 -2.82
CA LEU A 105 -0.73 -12.35 -4.06
C LEU A 105 0.54 -13.12 -4.45
N GLY A 106 1.66 -12.93 -3.74
CA GLY A 106 2.93 -13.59 -4.01
C GLY A 106 3.67 -13.04 -5.23
N GLU A 107 3.42 -11.77 -5.57
CA GLU A 107 3.93 -11.13 -6.78
C GLU A 107 5.04 -10.13 -6.43
N VAL A 108 5.87 -9.80 -7.42
CA VAL A 108 6.94 -8.81 -7.26
C VAL A 108 6.69 -7.65 -8.25
N PRO A 109 6.50 -6.41 -7.77
CA PRO A 109 6.28 -5.27 -8.64
C PRO A 109 7.61 -4.80 -9.24
N HIS A 110 7.62 -4.46 -10.53
CA HIS A 110 8.80 -3.89 -11.21
C HIS A 110 8.55 -2.52 -11.84
N ALA A 111 7.30 -2.13 -12.04
CA ALA A 111 6.94 -0.80 -12.51
C ALA A 111 5.54 -0.39 -12.04
N THR A 112 5.31 0.91 -11.96
CA THR A 112 3.99 1.48 -11.67
C THR A 112 3.65 2.57 -12.68
N GLN A 113 2.36 2.67 -13.03
CA GLN A 113 1.85 3.67 -13.96
C GLN A 113 0.52 4.22 -13.47
N LEU A 114 0.44 5.55 -13.34
CA LEU A 114 -0.82 6.25 -13.10
C LEU A 114 -1.66 6.33 -14.37
N VAL A 115 -2.88 5.82 -14.33
CA VAL A 115 -3.87 5.85 -15.42
C VAL A 115 -5.09 6.66 -15.00
N ARG A 116 -5.53 7.56 -15.89
CA ARG A 116 -6.75 8.35 -15.73
C ARG A 116 -7.71 7.95 -16.84
N SER A 117 -8.88 7.44 -16.46
CA SER A 117 -9.89 7.00 -17.42
C SER A 117 -11.29 7.12 -16.81
N GLU A 118 -12.24 7.65 -17.56
CA GLU A 118 -13.67 7.68 -17.17
C GLU A 118 -13.94 8.24 -15.77
N GLY A 119 -13.23 9.31 -15.37
CA GLY A 119 -13.38 9.94 -14.05
C GLY A 119 -12.80 9.13 -12.88
N ARG A 120 -12.11 8.02 -13.16
CA ARG A 120 -11.33 7.23 -12.20
C ARG A 120 -9.85 7.52 -12.37
N VAL A 121 -9.14 7.45 -11.24
CA VAL A 121 -7.69 7.47 -11.21
C VAL A 121 -7.23 6.17 -10.60
N CYS A 122 -6.45 5.43 -11.36
CA CYS A 122 -5.90 4.17 -10.93
C CYS A 122 -4.39 4.18 -11.01
N ASP A 123 -3.73 3.58 -10.03
CA ASP A 123 -2.37 3.11 -10.20
C ASP A 123 -2.39 1.68 -10.77
N VAL A 124 -1.52 1.43 -11.75
CA VAL A 124 -1.33 0.13 -12.37
C VAL A 124 0.04 -0.36 -11.97
N VAL A 125 0.09 -1.44 -11.21
CA VAL A 125 1.33 -2.09 -10.79
C VAL A 125 1.62 -3.26 -11.73
N HIS A 126 2.75 -3.19 -12.41
CA HIS A 126 3.22 -4.23 -13.31
C HIS A 126 4.10 -5.23 -12.55
N CYS A 127 3.70 -6.50 -12.62
CA CYS A 127 4.45 -7.66 -12.16
C CYS A 127 4.90 -8.48 -13.39
N ASP A 128 5.58 -9.61 -13.17
CA ASP A 128 6.17 -10.39 -14.26
C ASP A 128 5.13 -10.88 -15.29
N GLU A 129 4.03 -11.48 -14.83
CA GLU A 129 3.04 -12.13 -15.71
C GLU A 129 1.76 -11.31 -15.93
N LYS A 130 1.46 -10.36 -15.05
CA LYS A 130 0.24 -9.55 -15.11
C LYS A 130 0.40 -8.20 -14.43
N SER A 131 -0.60 -7.35 -14.66
CA SER A 131 -0.70 -6.05 -14.01
C SER A 131 -1.94 -5.99 -13.12
N TYR A 132 -1.82 -5.29 -12.00
CA TYR A 132 -2.89 -5.08 -11.04
C TYR A 132 -3.29 -3.62 -11.02
N TRP A 133 -4.60 -3.39 -11.03
CA TRP A 133 -5.20 -2.06 -11.01
C TRP A 133 -5.71 -1.71 -9.61
N PHE A 134 -5.36 -0.51 -9.15
CA PHE A 134 -5.70 0.03 -7.84
C PHE A 134 -6.40 1.37 -8.01
N GLU A 135 -7.65 1.51 -7.60
CA GLU A 135 -8.38 2.78 -7.64
C GLU A 135 -8.02 3.64 -6.42
N LEU A 136 -7.58 4.87 -6.69
CA LEU A 136 -7.18 5.85 -5.67
C LEU A 136 -8.42 6.65 -5.21
N GLU A 137 -9.15 6.16 -4.21
CA GLU A 137 -10.44 6.75 -3.80
C GLU A 137 -10.33 8.19 -3.26
N TRP A 138 -9.15 8.60 -2.80
CA TRP A 138 -8.89 9.97 -2.31
C TRP A 138 -8.49 10.96 -3.42
N TRP A 139 -8.30 10.49 -4.66
CA TRP A 139 -7.95 11.38 -5.76
C TRP A 139 -9.20 12.16 -6.22
N PRO A 140 -9.12 13.50 -6.38
CA PRO A 140 -10.25 14.29 -6.86
C PRO A 140 -10.74 13.74 -8.20
N ARG A 141 -11.99 13.26 -8.25
CA ARG A 141 -12.62 12.97 -9.54
C ARG A 141 -12.67 14.29 -10.28
N ASP A 142 -12.15 14.32 -11.51
CA ASP A 142 -12.33 15.47 -12.38
C ASP A 142 -13.84 15.74 -12.42
N SER A 143 -14.25 16.86 -11.82
CA SER A 143 -15.65 17.27 -11.88
C SER A 143 -16.00 17.48 -13.34
N ASP A 144 -17.15 16.97 -13.78
CA ASP A 144 -17.70 17.23 -15.11
C ASP A 144 -17.57 18.73 -15.43
N GLY A 145 -16.60 19.07 -16.28
CA GLY A 145 -16.09 20.43 -16.38
C GLY A 145 -15.18 20.60 -17.60
N ASP A 146 -15.81 20.54 -18.77
CA ASP A 146 -15.40 21.19 -20.03
C ASP A 146 -13.96 20.93 -20.51
N GLN A 147 -13.81 19.97 -21.44
CA GLN A 147 -12.70 19.94 -22.39
C GLN A 147 -13.13 20.46 -23.77
N SER A 148 -13.62 21.70 -23.84
CA SER A 148 -13.50 22.52 -25.04
C SER A 148 -12.38 23.55 -24.82
N GLY A 149 -11.23 23.33 -25.48
CA GLY A 149 -10.12 24.26 -25.34
C GLY A 149 -8.80 23.78 -25.91
N ALA A 150 -8.70 23.74 -27.24
CA ALA A 150 -7.42 23.80 -27.92
C ALA A 150 -6.63 25.02 -27.42
N THR A 151 -5.31 24.89 -27.24
CA THR A 151 -4.37 25.94 -27.65
C THR A 151 -2.95 25.41 -27.79
N SER A 152 -2.32 25.89 -28.85
CA SER A 152 -0.98 25.63 -29.35
C SER A 152 0.13 25.91 -28.34
N LYS A 153 1.21 25.11 -28.43
CA LYS A 153 2.55 25.53 -28.01
C LYS A 153 2.99 26.79 -28.78
N PRO A 154 3.62 27.78 -28.12
CA PRO A 154 4.63 28.59 -28.76
C PRO A 154 6.05 28.07 -28.45
N LYS A 155 6.96 28.44 -29.34
CA LYS A 155 8.37 28.04 -29.46
C LYS A 155 9.24 28.43 -28.28
#